data_AF-A0A2R6IZA9-F1
#
_entry.id   AF-A0A2R6IZA9-F1
#
_cell.length_a   1.000
_cell.length_b   1.000
_cell.length_c   1.000
_cell.angle_alpha   90.00
_cell.angle_beta   90.00
_cell.angle_gamma   90.00
#
_symmetry.space_group_name_H-M   'P 1'
#
loop_
_entity.id
_entity.type
_entity.pdbx_description
1 polymer ?
#
loop_
_entity_poly.entity_id
_entity_poly.type
_entity_poly.pdbx_seq_one_letter_code
_entity_poly.pdbx_strand_id
1 'polypeptide(L)'
;MPAGTELTTVDRVHGEGSFLFTATNSFDMDEEIIVVPCEDGDAGTDAATDGATGGAGVAAWINRCTHEAQRFDTGRGVPMRDGEIICPKHGSLFDACSGECDNGEAAGTTLPEVDVAVEDGAVYLVDDEYEFEHEGGIDADDGPSSTSHIGF
;
A
#
# COMPACT_ATOMS: atom_id res chain seq x y z
N MET A 1 -6.41 9.67 18.71
CA MET A 1 -6.48 10.26 17.36
C MET A 1 -5.05 10.48 16.93
N PRO A 2 -4.47 9.54 16.17
CA PRO A 2 -3.17 9.76 15.58
C PRO A 2 -3.27 10.95 14.62
N ALA A 3 -2.16 11.62 14.37
CA ALA A 3 -2.12 12.61 13.29
C ALA A 3 -2.14 11.84 11.97
N GLY A 4 -3.28 11.76 11.29
CA GLY A 4 -3.43 11.01 10.05
C GLY A 4 -4.86 10.88 9.54
N THR A 5 -5.02 10.50 8.28
CA THR A 5 -6.33 10.24 7.66
C THR A 5 -6.74 8.79 7.88
N GLU A 6 -7.95 8.56 8.39
CA GLU A 6 -8.49 7.20 8.55
C GLU A 6 -8.75 6.57 7.18
N LEU A 7 -8.15 5.41 6.93
CA LEU A 7 -8.24 4.68 5.67
C LEU A 7 -9.31 3.58 5.72
N THR A 8 -9.17 2.69 6.69
CA THR A 8 -9.88 1.41 6.78
C THR A 8 -9.71 0.80 8.17
N THR A 9 -10.07 -0.47 8.38
CA THR A 9 -9.80 -1.23 9.60
C THR A 9 -8.91 -2.44 9.33
N VAL A 10 -8.17 -2.87 10.35
CA VAL A 10 -7.36 -4.11 10.29
C VAL A 10 -8.24 -5.31 9.93
N ASP A 11 -9.43 -5.40 10.55
CA ASP A 11 -10.39 -6.48 10.27
C ASP A 11 -10.83 -6.50 8.79
N ARG A 12 -11.02 -5.34 8.15
CA ARG A 12 -11.37 -5.26 6.72
C ARG A 12 -10.20 -5.72 5.86
N VAL A 13 -8.97 -5.27 6.15
CA VAL A 13 -7.77 -5.69 5.41
C VAL A 13 -7.58 -7.20 5.50
N HIS A 14 -7.71 -7.81 6.68
CA HIS A 14 -7.63 -9.27 6.85
C HIS A 14 -8.80 -10.02 6.21
N GLY A 15 -10.01 -9.47 6.29
CA GLY A 15 -11.21 -10.09 5.73
C GLY A 15 -11.25 -10.06 4.20
N GLU A 16 -10.74 -9.01 3.58
CA GLU A 16 -10.75 -8.80 2.13
C GLU A 16 -9.41 -9.16 1.46
N GLY A 17 -8.36 -9.35 2.24
CA GLY A 17 -7.01 -9.72 1.81
C GLY A 17 -6.12 -8.52 1.47
N SER A 18 -6.70 -7.37 1.15
CA SER A 18 -5.98 -6.11 0.95
C SER A 18 -6.95 -4.93 0.89
N PHE A 19 -6.44 -3.71 1.03
CA PHE A 19 -7.15 -2.47 0.78
C PHE A 19 -6.34 -1.61 -0.20
N LEU A 20 -6.97 -1.09 -1.24
CA LEU A 20 -6.35 -0.24 -2.26
C LEU A 20 -6.91 1.18 -2.14
N PHE A 21 -6.04 2.18 -2.22
CA PHE A 21 -6.44 3.59 -2.28
C PHE A 21 -5.52 4.41 -3.18
N THR A 22 -6.04 5.55 -3.60
CA THR A 22 -5.30 6.60 -4.30
C THR A 22 -4.92 7.68 -3.30
N ALA A 23 -3.67 8.14 -3.39
CA ALA A 23 -3.18 9.32 -2.68
C ALA A 23 -2.36 10.20 -3.62
N THR A 24 -2.39 11.50 -3.39
CA THR A 24 -1.54 12.45 -4.10
C THR A 24 -0.25 12.66 -3.32
N ASN A 25 0.90 12.61 -4.00
CA ASN A 25 2.20 12.83 -3.37
C ASN A 25 2.59 14.32 -3.32
N SER A 26 3.72 14.63 -2.70
CA SER A 26 4.29 15.99 -2.59
C SER A 26 4.59 16.71 -3.92
N PHE A 27 4.47 16.03 -5.06
CA PHE A 27 4.64 16.60 -6.41
C PHE A 27 3.31 16.75 -7.16
N ASP A 28 2.17 16.69 -6.48
CA ASP A 28 0.83 16.73 -7.08
C ASP A 28 0.60 15.59 -8.10
N MET A 29 1.18 14.42 -7.84
CA MET A 29 0.99 13.22 -8.67
C MET A 29 0.27 12.13 -7.88
N ASP A 30 -0.73 11.52 -8.49
CA ASP A 30 -1.47 10.41 -7.89
C ASP A 30 -0.65 9.11 -7.92
N GLU A 31 -0.64 8.42 -6.79
CA GLU A 31 -0.08 7.09 -6.62
C GLU A 31 -1.14 6.14 -6.05
N GLU A 32 -1.06 4.88 -6.45
CA GLU A 32 -1.86 3.82 -5.87
C GLU A 32 -1.07 3.13 -4.76
N ILE A 33 -1.70 2.95 -3.61
CA ILE A 33 -1.11 2.35 -2.42
C ILE A 33 -1.97 1.18 -1.97
N ILE A 34 -1.32 0.07 -1.63
CA ILE A 34 -1.96 -1.12 -1.08
C ILE A 34 -1.64 -1.25 0.39
N VAL A 35 -2.65 -1.56 1.20
CA VAL A 35 -2.50 -2.03 2.58
C VAL A 35 -2.78 -3.53 2.59
N VAL A 36 -1.85 -4.32 3.11
CA VAL A 36 -1.95 -5.78 3.14
C VAL A 36 -1.85 -6.32 4.57
N PRO A 37 -2.44 -7.49 4.86
CA PRO A 37 -2.16 -8.22 6.09
C PRO A 37 -0.67 -8.51 6.21
N CYS A 38 -0.13 -8.29 7.39
CA CYS A 38 1.22 -8.66 7.78
C CYS A 38 1.11 -9.28 9.17
N GLU A 39 1.46 -10.56 9.32
CA GLU A 39 1.56 -11.18 10.64
C GLU A 39 3.04 -11.42 10.91
N ASP A 40 3.64 -10.58 11.75
CA ASP A 40 5.00 -10.83 12.25
C ASP A 40 5.02 -12.21 12.91
N GLY A 41 5.57 -13.21 12.21
CA GLY A 41 5.72 -14.55 12.74
C GLY A 41 6.78 -14.55 13.84
N ASP A 42 6.41 -14.33 15.10
CA ASP A 42 7.31 -14.38 16.27
C ASP A 42 8.65 -13.62 16.06
N ALA A 43 8.67 -12.58 15.23
CA ALA A 43 9.84 -11.74 15.03
C ALA A 43 10.01 -10.86 16.27
N GLY A 44 11.11 -11.09 16.98
CA GLY A 44 11.41 -10.50 18.29
C GLY A 44 11.23 -8.99 18.35
N THR A 45 10.85 -8.54 19.55
CA THR A 45 10.64 -7.17 20.03
C THR A 45 11.87 -6.25 19.95
N ASP A 46 12.64 -6.29 18.87
CA ASP A 46 14.01 -5.76 18.84
C ASP A 46 14.25 -4.78 17.67
N ALA A 47 13.32 -4.65 16.72
CA ALA A 47 13.40 -3.66 15.64
C ALA A 47 12.66 -2.37 16.02
N ALA A 48 13.24 -1.61 16.94
CA ALA A 48 12.99 -0.17 16.99
C ALA A 48 13.84 0.48 15.89
N THR A 49 13.26 0.64 14.70
CA THR A 49 13.71 1.62 13.72
C THR A 49 12.66 2.73 13.65
N ASP A 50 13.12 3.95 13.91
CA ASP A 50 12.34 5.17 13.92
C ASP A 50 11.65 5.39 12.55
N GLY A 51 10.31 5.39 12.49
CA GLY A 51 9.54 5.59 11.25
C GLY A 51 8.06 5.27 11.40
N ALA A 52 7.54 4.27 10.69
CA ALA A 52 6.29 3.60 11.04
C ALA A 52 6.39 2.11 10.70
N THR A 53 6.64 1.27 11.70
CA THR A 53 6.54 -0.19 11.51
C THR A 53 5.07 -0.59 11.59
N GLY A 54 4.64 -1.47 10.67
CA GLY A 54 3.34 -2.15 10.65
C GLY A 54 3.01 -3.03 11.88
N GLY A 55 3.25 -2.52 13.09
CA GLY A 55 3.21 -3.24 14.36
C GLY A 55 1.82 -3.60 14.88
N ALA A 56 0.83 -3.69 14.00
CA ALA A 56 -0.55 -4.04 14.35
C ALA A 56 -1.24 -4.87 13.27
N GLY A 57 -0.49 -5.67 12.52
CA GLY A 57 -1.06 -6.69 11.66
C GLY A 57 -1.23 -6.31 10.19
N VAL A 58 -0.73 -5.13 9.78
CA VAL A 58 -0.84 -4.61 8.40
C VAL A 58 0.40 -3.80 8.03
N ALA A 59 0.71 -3.76 6.74
CA ALA A 59 1.75 -2.92 6.15
C ALA A 59 1.23 -2.27 4.87
N ALA A 60 1.83 -1.14 4.46
CA ALA A 60 1.41 -0.41 3.27
C ALA A 60 2.57 -0.16 2.30
N TRP A 61 2.29 -0.32 1.01
CA TRP A 61 3.28 -0.30 -0.07
C TRP A 61 2.74 0.41 -1.29
N ILE A 62 3.61 1.04 -2.07
CA ILE A 62 3.25 1.49 -3.42
C ILE A 62 2.79 0.28 -4.26
N ASN A 63 1.65 0.41 -4.94
CA ASN A 63 1.04 -0.65 -5.77
C ASN A 63 1.81 -0.84 -7.09
N ARG A 64 3.12 -1.09 -7.02
CA ARG A 64 3.99 -1.24 -8.18
C ARG A 64 5.16 -2.14 -7.87
N CYS A 65 5.34 -3.16 -8.71
CA CYS A 65 6.52 -4.01 -8.64
C CYS A 65 7.80 -3.22 -8.95
N THR A 66 8.87 -3.53 -8.21
CA THR A 66 10.19 -2.91 -8.35
C THR A 66 10.95 -3.37 -9.60
N HIS A 67 10.56 -4.50 -10.22
CA HIS A 67 11.14 -4.98 -11.48
C HIS A 67 10.61 -4.18 -12.69
N GLU A 68 9.30 -4.03 -12.80
CA GLU A 68 8.61 -3.30 -13.87
C GLU A 68 7.35 -2.65 -13.31
N ALA A 69 6.82 -1.62 -13.99
CA ALA A 69 5.61 -0.89 -13.61
C ALA A 69 4.30 -1.72 -13.73
N GLN A 70 4.24 -2.85 -13.03
CA GLN A 70 3.12 -3.76 -12.88
C GLN A 70 2.49 -3.52 -11.51
N ARG A 71 1.19 -3.26 -11.49
CA ARG A 71 0.40 -3.18 -10.26
C ARG A 71 0.22 -4.57 -9.63
N PHE A 72 0.25 -4.65 -8.31
CA PHE A 72 -0.06 -5.88 -7.57
C PHE A 72 -1.57 -6.08 -7.53
N ASP A 73 -2.30 -5.09 -7.03
CA ASP A 73 -3.75 -5.02 -7.17
C ASP A 73 -4.11 -4.51 -8.56
N THR A 74 -4.91 -5.29 -9.29
CA THR A 74 -5.42 -4.96 -10.62
C THR A 74 -6.93 -4.67 -10.62
N GLY A 75 -7.46 -4.25 -9.48
CA GLY A 75 -8.89 -4.06 -9.20
C GLY A 75 -9.58 -5.33 -8.68
N ARG A 76 -8.82 -6.27 -8.12
CA ARG A 76 -9.32 -7.58 -7.64
C ARG A 76 -8.74 -7.99 -6.28
N GLY A 77 -8.02 -7.10 -5.63
CA GLY A 77 -7.22 -7.41 -4.46
C GLY A 77 -5.80 -7.83 -4.84
N VAL A 78 -4.90 -7.73 -3.86
CA VAL A 78 -3.51 -8.15 -3.97
C VAL A 78 -3.43 -9.68 -3.91
N PRO A 79 -2.87 -10.36 -4.92
CA PRO A 79 -2.65 -11.79 -4.83
C PRO A 79 -1.58 -12.09 -3.77
N MET A 80 -1.95 -12.87 -2.76
CA MET A 80 -1.03 -13.23 -1.67
C MET A 80 -0.98 -14.74 -1.45
N ARG A 81 0.15 -15.20 -0.92
CA ARG A 81 0.35 -16.58 -0.49
C ARG A 81 1.40 -16.62 0.61
N ASP A 82 1.13 -17.38 1.67
CA ASP A 82 2.10 -17.68 2.73
C ASP A 82 2.73 -16.40 3.36
N GLY A 83 1.97 -15.30 3.43
CA GLY A 83 2.46 -14.01 3.94
C GLY A 83 3.19 -13.14 2.91
N GLU A 84 3.25 -13.56 1.65
CA GLU A 84 3.95 -12.85 0.58
C GLU A 84 2.98 -12.27 -0.45
N ILE A 85 3.29 -11.06 -0.95
CA ILE A 85 2.67 -10.41 -2.10
C ILE A 85 3.23 -11.02 -3.38
N ILE A 86 2.35 -11.48 -4.28
CA ILE A 86 2.74 -12.07 -5.56
C ILE A 86 2.60 -11.03 -6.67
N CYS A 87 3.70 -10.73 -7.37
CA CYS A 87 3.63 -9.97 -8.61
C CYS A 87 2.88 -10.78 -9.69
N PRO A 88 1.73 -10.32 -10.22
CA PRO A 88 0.88 -11.12 -11.10
C PRO A 88 1.49 -11.38 -12.49
N LYS A 89 2.56 -10.66 -12.86
CA LYS A 89 3.17 -10.76 -14.19
C LYS A 89 4.21 -11.88 -14.28
N HIS A 90 5.19 -11.87 -13.37
CA HIS A 90 6.32 -12.82 -13.40
C HIS A 90 6.44 -13.67 -12.15
N GLY A 91 5.65 -13.40 -11.10
CA GLY A 91 5.58 -14.24 -9.91
C GLY A 91 6.64 -13.97 -8.84
N SER A 92 7.36 -12.84 -8.90
CA SER A 92 8.18 -12.40 -7.77
C SER A 92 7.34 -12.34 -6.49
N LEU A 93 7.94 -12.74 -5.37
CA LEU A 93 7.30 -12.81 -4.06
C LEU A 93 7.98 -11.79 -3.14
N PHE A 94 7.17 -10.93 -2.54
CA PHE A 94 7.61 -9.91 -1.60
C PHE A 94 7.04 -10.25 -0.22
N ASP A 95 7.86 -10.30 0.82
CA ASP A 95 7.36 -10.43 2.19
C ASP A 95 6.40 -9.28 2.50
N ALA A 96 5.22 -9.57 3.05
CA ALA A 96 4.21 -8.53 3.27
C ALA A 96 4.59 -7.57 4.40
N CYS A 97 5.41 -7.99 5.36
CA CYS A 97 5.81 -7.21 6.52
C CYS A 97 7.05 -6.35 6.23
N SER A 98 8.07 -6.90 5.58
CA SER A 98 9.31 -6.18 5.27
C SER A 98 9.35 -5.58 3.86
N GLY A 99 8.50 -6.06 2.95
CA GLY A 99 8.51 -5.66 1.55
C GLY A 99 9.69 -6.23 0.76
N GLU A 100 10.55 -7.06 1.37
CA GLU A 100 11.74 -7.64 0.73
C GLU A 100 11.38 -8.73 -0.26
N CYS A 101 12.10 -8.79 -1.37
CA CYS A 101 11.91 -9.79 -2.41
C CYS A 101 13.12 -10.72 -2.50
N ASP A 102 12.92 -12.00 -2.20
CA ASP A 102 13.97 -13.03 -2.27
C ASP A 102 13.86 -13.92 -3.51
N ASN A 103 12.88 -13.67 -4.39
CA ASN A 103 12.59 -14.52 -5.54
C ASN A 103 12.28 -13.75 -6.84
N GLY A 104 12.50 -14.43 -7.96
CA GLY A 104 12.09 -13.93 -9.28
C GLY A 104 12.94 -12.76 -9.75
N GLU A 105 12.44 -12.05 -10.75
CA GLU A 105 13.16 -10.95 -11.41
C GLU A 105 13.29 -9.69 -10.55
N ALA A 106 12.56 -9.62 -9.43
CA ALA A 106 12.67 -8.53 -8.46
C ALA A 106 13.57 -8.87 -7.26
N ALA A 107 14.22 -10.04 -7.25
CA ALA A 107 15.03 -10.48 -6.13
C ALA A 107 16.13 -9.46 -5.75
N GLY A 108 16.29 -9.20 -4.45
CA GLY A 108 17.23 -8.22 -3.91
C GLY A 108 16.72 -6.77 -3.92
N THR A 109 15.43 -6.56 -4.12
CA THR A 109 14.78 -5.26 -3.99
C THR A 109 13.77 -5.27 -2.84
N THR A 110 13.36 -4.09 -2.39
CA THR A 110 12.35 -3.88 -1.36
C THR A 110 11.28 -2.96 -1.91
N LEU A 111 10.01 -3.22 -1.56
CA LEU A 111 8.90 -2.35 -1.93
C LEU A 111 9.07 -0.94 -1.32
N PRO A 112 8.67 0.12 -2.04
CA PRO A 112 8.59 1.46 -1.45
C PRO A 112 7.48 1.47 -0.40
N GLU A 113 7.87 1.75 0.84
CA GLU A 113 7.01 1.82 2.03
C GLU A 113 6.12 3.08 2.01
N VAL A 114 4.96 2.97 2.65
CA VAL A 114 4.10 4.10 3.01
C VAL A 114 3.76 3.98 4.49
N ASP A 115 4.03 5.02 5.26
CA ASP A 115 3.83 4.99 6.71
C ASP A 115 2.33 4.94 7.09
N VAL A 116 1.94 3.88 7.80
CA VAL A 116 0.60 3.71 8.37
C VAL A 116 0.65 3.43 9.87
N ALA A 117 -0.36 3.88 10.61
CA ALA A 117 -0.53 3.59 12.03
C ALA A 117 -1.86 2.88 12.29
N VAL A 118 -1.92 2.09 13.35
CA VAL A 118 -3.17 1.47 13.82
C VAL A 118 -3.50 1.95 15.22
N GLU A 119 -4.70 2.50 15.41
CA GLU A 119 -5.24 2.89 16.71
C GLU A 119 -6.65 2.29 16.84
N ASP A 120 -6.90 1.53 17.91
CA ASP A 120 -8.19 0.89 18.18
C ASP A 120 -8.76 0.06 17.00
N GLY A 121 -7.88 -0.55 16.19
CA GLY A 121 -8.23 -1.37 15.03
C GLY A 121 -8.52 -0.60 13.74
N ALA A 122 -8.53 0.73 13.77
CA ALA A 122 -8.56 1.59 12.60
C ALA A 122 -7.15 1.84 12.07
N VAL A 123 -7.00 1.84 10.74
CA VAL A 123 -5.75 2.09 10.02
C VAL A 123 -5.75 3.53 9.55
N TYR A 124 -4.66 4.25 9.80
CA TYR A 124 -4.46 5.64 9.45
C TYR A 124 -3.25 5.80 8.54
N LEU A 125 -3.39 6.59 7.48
CA LEU A 125 -2.25 7.13 6.74
C LEU A 125 -1.58 8.21 7.59
N VAL A 126 -0.31 8.00 7.94
CA VAL A 126 0.47 8.94 8.77
C VAL A 126 1.73 9.46 8.07
N ASP A 127 2.00 8.95 6.87
CA ASP A 127 3.03 9.43 5.97
C ASP A 127 2.71 10.86 5.47
N ASP A 128 3.58 11.82 5.78
CA ASP A 128 3.39 13.21 5.37
C ASP A 128 3.73 13.48 3.90
N GLU A 129 4.31 12.51 3.19
CA GLU A 129 4.56 12.62 1.75
C GLU A 129 3.31 12.37 0.90
N TYR A 130 2.22 11.86 1.50
CA TYR A 130 0.99 11.47 0.82
C TYR A 130 -0.26 12.08 1.45
N GLU A 131 -1.18 12.57 0.61
CA GLU A 131 -2.53 12.98 1.00
C GLU A 131 -3.54 11.99 0.43
N PHE A 132 -4.37 11.38 1.29
CA PHE A 132 -5.40 10.44 0.86
C PHE A 132 -6.46 11.15 0.00
N GLU A 133 -6.76 10.59 -1.17
CA GLU A 133 -7.79 11.10 -2.07
C GLU A 133 -9.07 10.27 -1.96
N HIS A 134 -9.00 8.98 -2.32
CA HIS A 134 -10.15 8.08 -2.32
C HIS A 134 -9.76 6.60 -2.24
N GLU A 135 -10.69 5.77 -1.77
CA GLU A 135 -10.57 4.31 -1.87
C GLU A 135 -10.67 3.86 -3.34
N GLY A 136 -9.90 2.84 -3.71
CA GLY A 136 -9.80 2.31 -5.08
C GLY A 136 -8.53 2.74 -5.80
N GLY A 137 -8.34 2.21 -7.00
CA GLY A 137 -7.21 2.58 -7.86
C GLY A 137 -7.49 3.84 -8.67
N ILE A 138 -6.44 4.37 -9.28
CA ILE A 138 -6.52 5.42 -10.29
C ILE A 138 -7.20 4.82 -11.52
N ASP A 139 -8.41 5.31 -11.82
CA ASP A 139 -9.16 4.95 -13.00
C ASP A 139 -8.33 5.25 -14.25
N ALA A 140 -8.11 4.24 -15.10
CA ALA A 140 -7.46 4.43 -16.39
C ALA A 140 -8.31 5.26 -17.38
N ASP A 141 -9.56 5.59 -16.98
CA ASP A 141 -10.58 6.27 -17.78
C ASP A 141 -10.85 7.72 -17.33
N ASP A 142 -10.03 8.33 -16.49
CA ASP A 142 -9.99 9.81 -16.36
C ASP A 142 -9.31 10.42 -17.60
N GLY A 143 -10.02 10.34 -18.73
CA GLY A 143 -9.90 11.37 -19.75
C GLY A 143 -10.14 12.73 -19.09
N PRO A 144 -9.44 13.80 -19.52
CA PRO A 144 -9.38 15.06 -18.79
C PRO A 144 -10.78 15.52 -18.40
N SER A 145 -11.03 15.64 -17.08
CA SER A 145 -12.23 16.28 -16.57
C SER A 145 -12.21 17.73 -17.06
N SER A 146 -12.86 17.94 -18.20
CA SER A 146 -12.91 19.21 -18.89
C SER A 146 -13.80 20.15 -18.09
N THR A 147 -13.28 20.75 -17.03
CA THR A 147 -13.91 21.92 -16.42
C THR A 147 -13.54 23.15 -17.26
N SER A 148 -14.05 23.20 -18.48
CA SER A 148 -14.08 24.42 -19.28
C SER A 148 -14.99 25.45 -18.61
N HIS A 149 -14.50 26.15 -17.59
CA HIS A 149 -15.08 27.41 -17.16
C HIS A 149 -14.50 28.54 -18.03
N ILE A 150 -14.97 28.63 -19.27
CA ILE A 150 -14.90 29.86 -20.04
C ILE A 150 -16.18 30.63 -19.72
N GLY A 151 -16.07 31.61 -18.82
CA GLY A 151 -17.12 32.62 -18.63
C GLY A 151 -17.16 33.56 -19.83
N PHE A 152 -18.35 33.79 -20.37
CA PHE A 152 -18.67 34.88 -21.29
C PHE A 152 -19.34 36.02 -20.53
#